data_AF-A0AAJ6CGA2-F1
#
_entry.id   AF-A0AAJ6CGA2-F1
#
_cell.length_a   1.000
_cell.length_b   1.000
_cell.length_c   1.000
_cell.angle_alpha   90.00
_cell.angle_beta   90.00
_cell.angle_gamma   90.00
#
_symmetry.space_group_name_H-M   'P 1'
#
loop_
_entity.id
_entity.type
_entity.pdbx_description
1 polymer ?
#
loop_
_entity_poly.entity_id
_entity_poly.type
_entity_poly.pdbx_seq_one_letter_code
_entity_poly.pdbx_strand_id
1 'polypeptide(L)'
;MKQRRISIRFLLRGVVTVQKLQRPHCALRLILFVNITDQQDWRKEAAKMAILITDAPPHGIGEYGDGFPAGSPDLEDPIRVVRAMSEQGIVLYVVACEPALSGYQYALDFYQGLVAITGGMLVPLTTASLLSHVVIAAAGEVMDFERLHKEVGDAVLERMRSLSLEKGGDSSKDLMDQVALELHEKLLLRNECTKQLVIESIYRESEEASHNVYIWSHAPDLITARPHIRKVIGSRLSQKYLDARKSKTSSSPAFHLSPVAPSTPRSPHSQSSMHTISEFTAFQARPGMRFAQEPKSDTQALSAQGYRQSASNDMDDDDDAFSYYEPVKDTPTAREVHYTGDDGQLFAYREDQISLNQAKRLALQSVSRIS
;
A
#
# COMPACT_ATOMS: atom_id res chain seq x y z
N MET A 1 -8.13 -3.34 -27.59
CA MET A 1 -8.23 -2.64 -26.29
C MET A 1 -6.84 -2.11 -25.93
N LYS A 2 -6.65 -0.80 -25.71
CA LYS A 2 -5.32 -0.22 -25.41
C LYS A 2 -5.04 -0.31 -23.91
N GLN A 3 -4.25 -1.29 -23.50
CA GLN A 3 -3.67 -1.35 -22.15
C GLN A 3 -2.66 -0.20 -22.04
N ARG A 4 -2.93 0.80 -21.20
CA ARG A 4 -2.00 1.92 -20.97
C ARG A 4 -1.02 1.52 -19.88
N ARG A 5 0.23 1.25 -20.26
CA ARG A 5 1.34 1.02 -19.33
C ARG A 5 1.98 2.37 -18.98
N ILE A 6 2.17 2.65 -17.70
CA ILE A 6 2.95 3.78 -17.23
C ILE A 6 4.10 3.22 -16.39
N SER A 7 5.31 3.26 -16.94
CA SER A 7 6.53 2.99 -16.19
C SER A 7 7.05 4.33 -15.68
N ILE A 8 7.05 4.50 -14.36
CA ILE A 8 7.58 5.72 -13.72
C ILE A 8 9.00 5.39 -13.28
N ARG A 9 9.98 5.98 -13.95
CA ARG A 9 11.39 5.93 -13.53
C ARG A 9 11.63 7.12 -12.60
N PHE A 10 11.81 6.85 -11.31
CA PHE A 10 12.24 7.89 -10.39
C PHE A 10 13.73 8.20 -10.64
N LEU A 11 14.09 9.49 -10.61
CA LEU A 11 15.48 9.96 -10.73
C LEU A 11 16.40 9.39 -9.62
N LEU A 12 15.81 8.85 -8.54
CA LEU A 12 16.49 8.24 -7.41
C LEU A 12 16.35 6.71 -7.46
N ARG A 13 17.27 6.03 -8.17
CA ARG A 13 17.57 4.57 -8.12
C ARG A 13 16.42 3.54 -8.04
N GLY A 14 15.15 3.90 -8.23
CA GLY A 14 14.00 3.00 -8.13
C GLY A 14 13.25 2.87 -9.46
N VAL A 15 12.69 1.69 -9.71
CA VAL A 15 11.78 1.44 -10.84
C VAL A 15 10.41 1.12 -10.27
N VAL A 16 9.38 1.88 -10.69
CA VAL A 16 7.99 1.63 -10.30
C VAL A 16 7.18 1.32 -11.54
N THR A 17 6.53 0.16 -11.53
CA THR A 17 5.60 -0.25 -12.58
C THR A 17 4.17 -0.17 -12.03
N VAL A 18 3.35 0.72 -12.61
CA VAL A 18 1.94 0.89 -12.23
C VAL A 18 1.05 0.37 -13.36
N GLN A 19 0.12 -0.53 -13.04
CA GLN A 19 -0.88 -1.03 -13.99
C GLN A 19 -2.29 -1.08 -13.39
N LYS A 20 -3.29 -0.75 -14.20
CA LYS A 20 -4.71 -0.75 -13.84
C LYS A 20 -5.46 -1.88 -14.58
N LEU A 21 -6.23 -2.68 -13.85
CA LEU A 21 -7.21 -3.64 -14.38
C LEU A 21 -8.62 -3.08 -14.14
N GLN A 22 -9.56 -3.33 -15.06
CA GLN A 22 -10.95 -2.90 -14.89
C GLN A 22 -11.95 -3.86 -15.57
N ARG A 23 -12.93 -4.34 -14.78
CA ARG A 23 -14.17 -5.11 -15.11
C ARG A 23 -14.09 -6.49 -15.81
N PRO A 24 -15.02 -7.42 -15.51
CA PRO A 24 -15.00 -8.79 -15.98
C PRO A 24 -15.66 -8.91 -17.37
N HIS A 25 -14.92 -8.61 -18.42
CA HIS A 25 -15.28 -9.10 -19.75
C HIS A 25 -14.03 -9.68 -20.39
N CYS A 26 -13.99 -11.02 -20.38
CA CYS A 26 -13.35 -11.89 -21.36
C CYS A 26 -11.97 -11.41 -21.86
N ALA A 27 -10.89 -12.02 -21.37
CA ALA A 27 -9.49 -11.73 -21.71
C ALA A 27 -8.79 -10.63 -20.89
N LEU A 28 -9.08 -10.56 -19.58
CA LEU A 28 -8.13 -9.99 -18.62
C LEU A 28 -6.96 -10.96 -18.48
N ARG A 29 -6.11 -10.94 -19.51
CA ARG A 29 -4.66 -11.10 -19.45
C ARG A 29 -4.18 -10.97 -18.00
N LEU A 30 -3.92 -12.11 -17.38
CA LEU A 30 -2.97 -12.17 -16.26
C LEU A 30 -1.53 -11.93 -16.76
N ILE A 31 -1.35 -11.47 -18.01
CA ILE A 31 -0.10 -10.95 -18.59
C ILE A 31 0.50 -9.76 -17.81
N LEU A 32 -0.16 -9.32 -16.74
CA LEU A 32 0.43 -8.49 -15.70
C LEU A 32 1.61 -9.17 -14.99
N PHE A 33 1.61 -10.49 -14.87
CA PHE A 33 2.59 -11.22 -14.08
C PHE A 33 3.78 -11.67 -14.94
N VAL A 34 3.57 -12.32 -16.10
CA VAL A 34 4.70 -12.76 -16.95
C VAL A 34 5.50 -11.65 -17.62
N ASN A 35 4.96 -10.43 -17.77
CA ASN A 35 5.78 -9.31 -18.24
C ASN A 35 6.69 -8.71 -17.15
N ILE A 36 6.40 -8.94 -15.87
CA ILE A 36 7.17 -8.35 -14.77
C ILE A 36 8.49 -9.09 -14.58
N THR A 37 8.52 -10.42 -14.70
CA THR A 37 9.72 -11.21 -14.40
C THR A 37 10.67 -11.36 -15.58
N ASP A 38 10.15 -11.47 -16.82
CA ASP A 38 10.97 -11.83 -18.00
C ASP A 38 11.07 -10.75 -19.08
N GLN A 39 10.17 -9.76 -19.12
CA GLN A 39 10.13 -8.74 -20.20
C GLN A 39 10.38 -7.30 -19.74
N GLN A 40 10.60 -7.07 -18.45
CA GLN A 40 11.00 -5.75 -17.94
C GLN A 40 12.49 -5.71 -17.67
N ASP A 41 13.17 -4.72 -18.26
CA ASP A 41 14.56 -4.36 -17.97
C ASP A 41 14.68 -3.73 -16.56
N TRP A 42 14.36 -4.50 -15.52
CA TRP A 42 14.59 -4.09 -14.15
C TRP A 42 16.09 -3.86 -13.94
N ARG A 43 16.44 -2.69 -13.42
CA ARG A 43 17.83 -2.41 -13.04
C ARG A 43 18.20 -3.34 -11.87
N LYS A 44 19.32 -4.05 -12.00
CA LYS A 44 19.79 -5.04 -11.02
C LYS A 44 19.89 -4.46 -9.60
N GLU A 45 20.44 -3.24 -9.49
CA GLU A 45 20.70 -2.55 -8.22
C GLU A 45 19.57 -1.63 -7.75
N ALA A 46 18.44 -1.59 -8.45
CA ALA A 46 17.33 -0.70 -8.11
C ALA A 46 16.38 -1.34 -7.10
N ALA A 47 15.77 -0.51 -6.27
CA ALA A 47 14.58 -0.90 -5.53
C ALA A 47 13.44 -1.19 -6.54
N LYS A 48 12.82 -2.36 -6.44
CA LYS A 48 11.81 -2.85 -7.39
C LYS A 48 10.45 -2.97 -6.73
N MET A 49 9.46 -2.28 -7.29
CA MET A 49 8.08 -2.31 -6.80
C MET A 49 7.09 -2.45 -7.96
N ALA A 50 6.13 -3.35 -7.79
CA ALA A 50 4.97 -3.50 -8.66
C ALA A 50 3.71 -3.02 -7.94
N ILE A 51 2.88 -2.21 -8.60
CA ILE A 51 1.58 -1.77 -8.10
C ILE A 51 0.47 -2.34 -8.98
N LEU A 52 -0.39 -3.15 -8.38
CA LEU A 52 -1.57 -3.76 -8.97
C LEU A 52 -2.83 -3.01 -8.53
N ILE A 53 -3.48 -2.28 -9.43
CA ILE A 53 -4.76 -1.61 -9.13
C ILE A 53 -5.91 -2.44 -9.70
N THR A 54 -6.85 -2.86 -8.86
CA THR A 54 -7.91 -3.78 -9.29
C THR A 54 -9.25 -3.55 -8.57
N ASP A 55 -10.34 -3.72 -9.32
CA ASP A 55 -11.73 -3.74 -8.86
C ASP A 55 -12.38 -5.13 -9.00
N ALA A 56 -11.61 -6.16 -9.38
CA ALA A 56 -12.10 -7.49 -9.71
C ALA A 56 -11.11 -8.62 -9.34
N PRO A 57 -11.61 -9.85 -9.10
CA PRO A 57 -10.78 -11.03 -8.92
C PRO A 57 -10.10 -11.47 -10.22
N PRO A 58 -8.97 -12.18 -10.15
CA PRO A 58 -8.48 -12.95 -11.29
C PRO A 58 -9.31 -14.23 -11.49
N HIS A 59 -9.14 -14.85 -12.66
CA HIS A 59 -9.74 -16.13 -12.98
C HIS A 59 -9.14 -17.28 -12.15
N GLY A 60 -9.92 -18.33 -11.92
CA GLY A 60 -9.47 -19.58 -11.31
C GLY A 60 -9.58 -19.65 -9.79
N ILE A 61 -9.85 -18.53 -9.10
CA ILE A 61 -9.91 -18.49 -7.62
C ILE A 61 -11.25 -18.98 -7.04
N GLY A 62 -12.22 -19.36 -7.89
CA GLY A 62 -13.50 -19.94 -7.47
C GLY A 62 -14.66 -18.95 -7.32
N GLU A 63 -14.54 -17.75 -7.88
CA GLU A 63 -15.62 -16.74 -7.84
C GLU A 63 -16.85 -17.16 -8.64
N TYR A 64 -18.02 -16.73 -8.17
CA TYR A 64 -19.26 -16.98 -8.89
C TYR A 64 -19.30 -16.21 -10.21
N GLY A 65 -19.67 -16.88 -11.30
CA GLY A 65 -19.69 -16.28 -12.63
C GLY A 65 -18.32 -16.21 -13.32
N ASP A 66 -17.30 -16.87 -12.78
CA ASP A 66 -16.01 -17.01 -13.45
C ASP A 66 -16.13 -17.91 -14.70
N GLY A 67 -15.91 -17.31 -15.88
CA GLY A 67 -15.91 -18.02 -17.17
C GLY A 67 -14.68 -18.89 -17.40
N PHE A 68 -13.64 -18.78 -16.55
CA PHE A 68 -12.39 -19.52 -16.65
C PHE A 68 -12.04 -20.18 -15.30
N PRO A 69 -12.87 -21.11 -14.81
CA PRO A 69 -12.68 -21.72 -13.49
C PRO A 69 -11.40 -22.57 -13.39
N ALA A 70 -10.78 -22.96 -14.51
CA ALA A 70 -9.50 -23.66 -14.51
C ALA A 70 -8.28 -22.73 -14.48
N GLY A 71 -8.48 -21.41 -14.36
CA GLY A 71 -7.42 -20.41 -14.43
C GLY A 71 -7.34 -19.72 -15.78
N SER A 72 -6.35 -18.83 -15.94
CA SER A 72 -6.16 -18.05 -17.17
C SER A 72 -5.95 -18.97 -18.38
N PRO A 73 -6.52 -18.67 -19.56
CA PRO A 73 -6.18 -19.34 -20.82
C PRO A 73 -4.69 -19.31 -21.17
N ASP A 74 -3.96 -18.33 -20.62
CA ASP A 74 -2.52 -18.16 -20.80
C ASP A 74 -1.69 -19.19 -19.97
N LEU A 75 -2.34 -20.04 -19.17
CA LEU A 75 -1.72 -21.06 -18.29
C LEU A 75 -0.77 -20.51 -17.21
N GLU A 76 -0.81 -19.20 -16.98
CA GLU A 76 -0.03 -18.54 -15.94
C GLU A 76 -0.75 -18.61 -14.59
N ASP A 77 -0.03 -19.10 -13.58
CA ASP A 77 -0.49 -19.13 -12.20
C ASP A 77 -0.02 -17.88 -11.44
N PRO A 78 -0.92 -17.02 -10.93
CA PRO A 78 -0.54 -15.81 -10.22
C PRO A 78 0.31 -16.08 -8.96
N ILE A 79 0.08 -17.17 -8.24
CA ILE A 79 0.86 -17.51 -7.05
C ILE A 79 2.31 -17.79 -7.46
N ARG A 80 2.50 -18.58 -8.53
CA ARG A 80 3.83 -18.88 -9.06
C ARG A 80 4.56 -17.62 -9.50
N VAL A 81 3.87 -16.69 -10.15
CA VAL A 81 4.56 -15.47 -10.59
C VAL A 81 4.88 -14.52 -9.43
N VAL A 82 4.01 -14.42 -8.43
CA VAL A 82 4.33 -13.64 -7.22
C VAL A 82 5.51 -14.23 -6.46
N ARG A 83 5.69 -15.56 -6.46
CA ARG A 83 6.89 -16.21 -5.92
C ARG A 83 8.14 -15.82 -6.71
N ALA A 84 8.10 -15.90 -8.04
CA ALA A 84 9.19 -15.43 -8.89
C ALA A 84 9.50 -13.93 -8.71
N MET A 85 8.48 -13.09 -8.48
CA MET A 85 8.67 -11.70 -8.10
C MET A 85 9.41 -11.55 -6.77
N SER A 86 9.05 -12.35 -5.76
CA SER A 86 9.69 -12.35 -4.44
C SER A 86 11.17 -12.74 -4.54
N GLU A 87 11.48 -13.80 -5.31
CA GLU A 87 12.86 -14.24 -5.61
C GLU A 87 13.67 -13.14 -6.31
N GLN A 88 13.05 -12.38 -7.22
CA GLN A 88 13.69 -11.24 -7.89
C GLN A 88 13.76 -9.95 -7.05
N GLY A 89 13.25 -9.99 -5.82
CA GLY A 89 13.19 -8.84 -4.89
C GLY A 89 12.17 -7.78 -5.27
N ILE A 90 11.15 -8.12 -6.05
CA ILE A 90 10.07 -7.22 -6.48
C ILE A 90 8.92 -7.27 -5.47
N VAL A 91 8.66 -6.14 -4.80
CA VAL A 91 7.59 -6.02 -3.80
C VAL A 91 6.26 -5.69 -4.49
N LEU A 92 5.20 -6.45 -4.20
CA LEU A 92 3.87 -6.23 -4.76
C LEU A 92 2.98 -5.43 -3.80
N TYR A 93 2.52 -4.26 -4.25
CA TYR A 93 1.42 -3.54 -3.61
C TYR A 93 0.14 -3.75 -4.41
N VAL A 94 -0.94 -4.11 -3.74
CA VAL A 94 -2.26 -4.21 -4.37
C VAL A 94 -3.11 -3.04 -3.89
N VAL A 95 -3.57 -2.22 -4.81
CA VAL A 95 -4.54 -1.16 -4.56
C VAL A 95 -5.93 -1.71 -4.88
N ALA A 96 -6.70 -1.98 -3.85
CA ALA A 96 -8.07 -2.48 -3.95
C ALA A 96 -9.04 -1.31 -4.16
N CYS A 97 -9.76 -1.33 -5.28
CA CYS A 97 -10.81 -0.35 -5.55
C CYS A 97 -12.10 -0.76 -4.82
N GLU A 98 -12.37 -0.10 -3.71
CA GLU A 98 -13.51 -0.40 -2.84
C GLU A 98 -14.68 0.54 -3.09
N PRO A 99 -15.95 0.10 -2.94
CA PRO A 99 -16.41 -1.19 -2.40
C PRO A 99 -16.52 -2.33 -3.45
N ALA A 100 -16.00 -2.15 -4.66
CA ALA A 100 -16.21 -3.10 -5.76
C ALA A 100 -15.53 -4.44 -5.50
N LEU A 101 -14.31 -4.43 -4.97
CA LEU A 101 -13.54 -5.64 -4.72
C LEU A 101 -14.09 -6.45 -3.53
N SER A 102 -14.48 -5.80 -2.44
CA SER A 102 -15.08 -6.46 -1.27
C SER A 102 -16.45 -7.11 -1.54
N GLY A 103 -17.07 -6.83 -2.69
CA GLY A 103 -18.28 -7.51 -3.14
C GLY A 103 -18.06 -8.96 -3.58
N TYR A 104 -16.80 -9.36 -3.82
CA TYR A 104 -16.43 -10.70 -4.24
C TYR A 104 -16.14 -11.64 -3.06
N GLN A 105 -16.30 -12.95 -3.26
CA GLN A 105 -16.28 -13.93 -2.17
C GLN A 105 -14.88 -14.30 -1.70
N TYR A 106 -13.87 -14.24 -2.56
CA TYR A 106 -12.51 -14.73 -2.34
C TYR A 106 -11.43 -13.73 -2.76
N ALA A 107 -11.78 -12.76 -3.61
CA ALA A 107 -10.84 -11.80 -4.22
C ALA A 107 -9.94 -11.08 -3.20
N LEU A 108 -10.52 -10.56 -2.12
CA LEU A 108 -9.77 -9.79 -1.12
C LEU A 108 -8.70 -10.65 -0.43
N ASP A 109 -9.07 -11.84 0.05
CA ASP A 109 -8.16 -12.75 0.74
C ASP A 109 -7.06 -13.24 -0.21
N PHE A 110 -7.42 -13.47 -1.47
CA PHE A 110 -6.47 -13.84 -2.51
C PHE A 110 -5.39 -12.78 -2.68
N TYR A 111 -5.76 -11.52 -2.86
CA TYR A 111 -4.77 -10.45 -3.01
C TYR A 111 -3.98 -10.18 -1.73
N GLN A 112 -4.59 -10.32 -0.54
CA GLN A 112 -3.87 -10.29 0.74
C GLN A 112 -2.84 -11.42 0.84
N GLY A 113 -3.15 -12.61 0.35
CA GLY A 113 -2.21 -13.73 0.27
C GLY A 113 -1.04 -13.44 -0.67
N LEU A 114 -1.29 -12.86 -1.85
CA LEU A 114 -0.23 -12.51 -2.81
C LEU A 114 0.74 -11.47 -2.25
N VAL A 115 0.24 -10.39 -1.64
CA VAL A 115 1.13 -9.37 -1.07
C VAL A 115 1.95 -9.93 0.10
N ALA A 116 1.43 -10.89 0.85
CA ALA A 116 2.17 -11.55 1.93
C ALA A 116 3.41 -12.29 1.42
N ILE A 117 3.35 -12.91 0.23
CA ILE A 117 4.49 -13.64 -0.38
C ILE A 117 5.67 -12.71 -0.71
N THR A 118 5.40 -11.45 -1.09
CA THR A 118 6.45 -10.48 -1.48
C THR A 118 6.83 -9.52 -0.35
N GLY A 119 6.20 -9.66 0.82
CA GLY A 119 6.32 -8.68 1.89
C GLY A 119 5.79 -7.31 1.48
N GLY A 120 4.75 -7.26 0.67
CA GLY A 120 4.05 -6.04 0.24
C GLY A 120 2.83 -5.72 1.11
N MET A 121 1.89 -4.96 0.57
CA MET A 121 0.66 -4.58 1.27
C MET A 121 -0.54 -4.45 0.33
N LEU A 122 -1.72 -4.83 0.82
CA LEU A 122 -2.99 -4.50 0.20
C LEU A 122 -3.52 -3.20 0.79
N VAL A 123 -3.79 -2.25 -0.09
CA VAL A 123 -4.20 -0.89 0.23
C VAL A 123 -5.64 -0.68 -0.24
N PRO A 124 -6.63 -0.54 0.67
CA PRO A 124 -7.98 -0.16 0.28
C PRO A 124 -8.01 1.30 -0.17
N LEU A 125 -8.52 1.56 -1.37
CA LEU A 125 -8.84 2.90 -1.85
C LEU A 125 -10.32 3.01 -2.17
N THR A 126 -10.98 3.94 -1.49
CA THR A 126 -12.39 4.29 -1.72
C THR A 126 -12.52 5.51 -2.62
N THR A 127 -11.45 6.30 -2.77
CA THR A 127 -11.33 7.40 -3.73
C THR A 127 -10.05 7.32 -4.56
N ALA A 128 -10.14 7.79 -5.82
CA ALA A 128 -9.00 7.86 -6.72
C ALA A 128 -8.03 9.03 -6.40
N SER A 129 -8.48 10.05 -5.66
CA SER A 129 -7.64 11.22 -5.35
C SER A 129 -6.43 10.89 -4.47
N LEU A 130 -6.51 9.82 -3.68
CA LEU A 130 -5.41 9.35 -2.82
C LEU A 130 -4.38 8.46 -3.55
N LEU A 131 -4.66 8.00 -4.78
CA LEU A 131 -3.82 7.03 -5.48
C LEU A 131 -2.39 7.51 -5.66
N SER A 132 -2.21 8.78 -6.06
CA SER A 132 -0.87 9.35 -6.27
C SER A 132 -0.06 9.38 -4.97
N HIS A 133 -0.70 9.72 -3.85
CA HIS A 133 -0.07 9.75 -2.53
C HIS A 133 0.33 8.35 -2.05
N VAL A 134 -0.54 7.36 -2.27
CA VAL A 134 -0.24 5.94 -2.01
C VAL A 134 0.97 5.47 -2.79
N VAL A 135 1.06 5.79 -4.09
CA VAL A 135 2.21 5.37 -4.93
C VAL A 135 3.52 5.98 -4.42
N ILE A 136 3.51 7.26 -4.05
CA ILE A 136 4.70 7.95 -3.51
C ILE A 136 5.13 7.33 -2.18
N ALA A 137 4.19 7.11 -1.26
CA ALA A 137 4.49 6.53 0.04
C ALA A 137 4.99 5.08 -0.06
N ALA A 138 4.35 4.26 -0.90
CA ALA A 138 4.79 2.89 -1.15
C ALA A 138 6.20 2.85 -1.74
N ALA A 139 6.50 3.74 -2.69
CA ALA A 139 7.85 3.85 -3.26
C ALA A 139 8.90 4.24 -2.19
N GLY A 140 8.55 5.19 -1.31
CA GLY A 140 9.41 5.59 -0.20
C GLY A 140 9.71 4.43 0.76
N GLU A 141 8.70 3.67 1.15
CA GLU A 141 8.85 2.49 2.01
C GLU A 141 9.74 1.42 1.36
N VAL A 142 9.53 1.11 0.08
CA VAL A 142 10.34 0.13 -0.64
C VAL A 142 11.81 0.57 -0.77
N MET A 143 12.07 1.86 -0.95
CA MET A 143 13.45 2.38 -0.99
C MET A 143 14.16 2.22 0.36
N ASP A 144 13.47 2.50 1.47
CA ASP A 144 14.02 2.32 2.81
C ASP A 144 14.27 0.83 3.12
N PHE A 145 13.35 -0.04 2.71
CA PHE A 145 13.50 -1.48 2.88
C PHE A 145 14.65 -2.05 2.05
N GLU A 146 14.84 -1.58 0.82
CA GLU A 146 15.96 -2.00 -0.02
C GLU A 146 17.30 -1.63 0.62
N ARG A 147 17.40 -0.43 1.22
CA ARG A 147 18.58 -0.04 1.98
C ARG A 147 18.80 -0.96 3.17
N LEU A 148 17.78 -1.17 4.00
CA LEU A 148 17.88 -2.02 5.18
C LEU A 148 18.24 -3.46 4.82
N HIS A 149 17.63 -4.01 3.78
CA HIS A 149 17.92 -5.36 3.31
C HIS A 149 19.41 -5.53 2.94
N LYS A 150 20.04 -4.53 2.31
CA LYS A 150 21.49 -4.56 2.04
C LYS A 150 22.35 -4.49 3.29
N GLU A 151 21.86 -3.87 4.36
CA GLU A 151 22.60 -3.72 5.62
C GLU A 151 22.44 -4.92 6.56
N VAL A 152 21.22 -5.49 6.64
CA VAL A 152 20.87 -6.52 7.64
C VAL A 152 20.49 -7.87 7.05
N GLY A 153 20.33 -7.98 5.73
CA GLY A 153 19.83 -9.20 5.06
C GLY A 153 20.68 -10.44 5.36
N ASP A 154 22.01 -10.31 5.26
CA ASP A 154 22.93 -11.43 5.55
C ASP A 154 22.83 -11.89 7.01
N ALA A 155 22.68 -10.95 7.94
CA ALA A 155 22.53 -11.25 9.37
C ALA A 155 21.20 -11.94 9.67
N VAL A 156 20.12 -11.58 8.98
CA VAL A 156 18.82 -12.24 9.08
C VAL A 156 18.91 -13.69 8.59
N LEU A 157 19.56 -13.93 7.46
CA LEU A 157 19.73 -15.28 6.92
C LEU A 157 20.54 -16.18 7.84
N GLU A 158 21.65 -15.67 8.35
CA GLU A 158 22.50 -16.42 9.26
C GLU A 158 21.76 -16.76 10.55
N ARG A 159 20.93 -15.83 11.04
CA ARG A 159 20.07 -16.08 12.19
C ARG A 159 19.00 -17.14 11.89
N MET A 160 18.39 -17.08 10.72
CA MET A 160 17.40 -18.09 10.33
C MET A 160 18.02 -19.49 10.20
N ARG A 161 19.22 -19.60 9.61
CA ARG A 161 19.94 -20.88 9.52
C ARG A 161 20.31 -21.44 10.89
N SER A 162 20.81 -20.60 11.80
CA SER A 162 21.16 -21.05 13.16
C SER A 162 19.95 -21.55 13.93
N LEU A 163 18.82 -20.82 13.91
CA LEU A 163 17.59 -21.27 14.56
C LEU A 163 17.01 -22.54 13.93
N SER A 164 17.11 -22.70 12.60
CA SER A 164 16.65 -23.91 11.91
C SER A 164 17.43 -25.16 12.30
N LEU A 165 18.70 -25.04 12.69
CA LEU A 165 19.53 -26.16 13.16
C LEU A 165 19.22 -26.52 14.62
N GLU A 166 19.01 -25.51 15.47
CA GLU A 166 18.76 -25.70 16.90
C GLU A 166 17.38 -26.30 17.19
N LYS A 167 16.35 -25.89 16.43
CA LYS A 167 14.95 -26.22 16.72
C LYS A 167 14.38 -27.39 15.89
N GLY A 168 15.22 -28.35 15.50
CA GLY A 168 14.91 -29.45 14.56
C GLY A 168 13.47 -30.02 14.60
N GLY A 169 12.55 -29.38 13.88
CA GLY A 169 11.12 -29.75 13.81
C GLY A 169 10.09 -28.62 13.93
N ASP A 170 10.48 -27.37 14.26
CA ASP A 170 9.53 -26.26 14.45
C ASP A 170 8.93 -25.73 13.14
N SER A 171 7.70 -25.18 13.20
CA SER A 171 7.03 -24.63 12.01
C SER A 171 7.82 -23.45 11.44
N SER A 172 8.07 -23.44 10.12
CA SER A 172 8.83 -22.35 9.44
C SER A 172 8.31 -20.94 9.76
N LYS A 173 7.02 -20.81 10.08
CA LYS A 173 6.39 -19.55 10.49
C LYS A 173 6.90 -19.06 11.85
N ASP A 174 7.00 -19.95 12.83
CA ASP A 174 7.41 -19.59 14.19
C ASP A 174 8.89 -19.16 14.23
N LEU A 175 9.71 -19.79 13.39
CA LEU A 175 11.10 -19.38 13.16
C LEU A 175 11.19 -17.96 12.57
N MET A 176 10.40 -17.68 11.53
CA MET A 176 10.35 -16.35 10.91
C MET A 176 9.87 -15.27 11.88
N ASP A 177 8.84 -15.57 12.68
CA ASP A 177 8.32 -14.63 13.67
C ASP A 177 9.36 -14.32 14.75
N GLN A 178 10.15 -15.31 15.19
CA GLN A 178 11.27 -15.10 16.13
C GLN A 178 12.38 -14.25 15.52
N VAL A 179 12.81 -14.56 14.29
CA VAL A 179 13.83 -13.76 13.58
C VAL A 179 13.37 -12.32 13.41
N ALA A 180 12.09 -12.11 13.10
CA ALA A 180 11.53 -10.78 12.94
C ALA A 180 11.47 -9.99 14.26
N LEU A 181 11.17 -10.65 15.38
CA LEU A 181 11.20 -10.01 16.71
C LEU A 181 12.61 -9.56 17.08
N GLU A 182 13.60 -10.43 16.94
CA GLU A 182 15.00 -10.09 17.22
C GLU A 182 15.51 -8.98 16.29
N LEU A 183 15.12 -9.03 15.00
CA LEU A 183 15.45 -7.98 14.05
C LEU A 183 14.82 -6.64 14.45
N HIS A 184 13.55 -6.65 14.85
CA HIS A 184 12.85 -5.45 15.30
C HIS A 184 13.54 -4.83 16.51
N GLU A 185 13.87 -5.63 17.54
CA GLU A 185 14.60 -5.15 18.72
C GLU A 185 15.96 -4.53 18.35
N LYS A 186 16.73 -5.19 17.48
CA LYS A 186 18.02 -4.66 16.99
C LYS A 186 17.86 -3.33 16.25
N LEU A 187 16.83 -3.20 15.42
CA LEU A 187 16.60 -1.97 14.67
C LEU A 187 16.06 -0.84 15.57
N LEU A 188 15.28 -1.16 16.60
CA LEU A 188 14.88 -0.20 17.62
C LEU A 188 16.07 0.33 18.42
N LEU A 189 17.00 -0.55 18.82
CA LEU A 189 18.23 -0.15 19.52
C LEU A 189 19.16 0.71 18.64
N ARG A 190 19.11 0.53 17.32
CA ARG A 190 19.79 1.39 16.34
C ARG A 190 19.07 2.71 16.09
N ASN A 191 17.89 2.92 16.68
CA ASN A 191 17.01 4.04 16.42
C ASN A 191 16.71 4.19 14.91
N GLU A 192 16.45 3.06 14.25
CA GLU A 192 16.17 3.02 12.82
C GLU A 192 14.75 3.53 12.52
N CYS A 193 14.66 4.59 11.73
CA CYS A 193 13.39 5.13 11.26
C CYS A 193 13.12 4.69 9.82
N THR A 194 11.85 4.40 9.53
CA THR A 194 11.40 4.01 8.20
C THR A 194 10.13 4.74 7.81
N LYS A 195 9.99 4.99 6.52
CA LYS A 195 8.74 5.48 5.95
C LYS A 195 7.67 4.41 6.04
N GLN A 196 6.48 4.80 6.47
CA GLN A 196 5.34 3.92 6.63
C GLN A 196 4.11 4.53 5.97
N LEU A 197 3.44 3.71 5.17
CA LEU A 197 2.11 3.97 4.67
C LEU A 197 1.08 3.54 5.73
N VAL A 198 0.24 4.47 6.16
CA VAL A 198 -0.85 4.21 7.11
C VAL A 198 -2.17 4.58 6.44
N ILE A 199 -2.99 3.56 6.20
CA ILE A 199 -4.36 3.71 5.69
C ILE A 199 -5.31 3.05 6.66
N GLU A 200 -6.44 3.71 6.91
CA GLU A 200 -7.51 3.14 7.70
C GLU A 200 -8.02 1.84 7.06
N SER A 201 -7.99 0.75 7.83
CA SER A 201 -8.60 -0.51 7.39
C SER A 201 -10.12 -0.36 7.37
N ILE A 202 -10.71 -0.63 6.20
CA ILE A 202 -12.16 -0.68 6.01
C ILE A 202 -12.71 -2.11 6.02
N TYR A 203 -11.85 -3.11 6.27
CA TYR A 203 -12.22 -4.51 6.25
C TYR A 203 -12.56 -5.02 7.66
N ARG A 204 -13.45 -6.01 7.70
CA ARG A 204 -13.77 -6.78 8.91
C ARG A 204 -12.81 -7.95 9.02
N GLU A 205 -12.20 -8.12 10.19
CA GLU A 205 -11.41 -9.31 10.49
C GLU A 205 -12.33 -10.53 10.69
N SER A 206 -11.91 -11.67 10.17
CA SER A 206 -12.62 -12.95 10.34
C SER A 206 -11.64 -14.11 10.25
N GLU A 207 -11.91 -15.19 10.99
CA GLU A 207 -11.06 -16.38 11.00
C GLU A 207 -10.97 -17.01 9.60
N GLU A 208 -12.06 -17.02 8.84
CA GLU A 208 -12.10 -17.55 7.48
C GLU A 208 -11.22 -16.74 6.53
N ALA A 209 -11.22 -15.41 6.66
CA ALA A 209 -10.32 -14.55 5.86
C ALA A 209 -8.85 -14.83 6.22
N SER A 210 -8.52 -14.89 7.51
CA SER A 210 -7.15 -15.21 7.96
C SER A 210 -6.69 -16.60 7.48
N HIS A 211 -7.57 -17.59 7.53
CA HIS A 211 -7.31 -18.94 7.00
C HIS A 211 -7.06 -18.89 5.48
N ASN A 212 -7.90 -18.19 4.72
CA ASN A 212 -7.74 -18.07 3.27
C ASN A 212 -6.43 -17.38 2.89
N VAL A 213 -6.09 -16.27 3.55
CA VAL A 213 -4.82 -15.56 3.34
C VAL A 213 -3.63 -16.50 3.60
N TYR A 214 -3.69 -17.31 4.66
CA TYR A 214 -2.67 -18.30 4.96
C TYR A 214 -2.54 -19.34 3.84
N ILE A 215 -3.65 -19.92 3.38
CA ILE A 215 -3.63 -20.90 2.27
C ILE A 215 -3.06 -20.27 0.99
N TRP A 216 -3.52 -19.07 0.60
CA TRP A 216 -3.05 -18.40 -0.61
C TRP A 216 -1.57 -18.04 -0.58
N SER A 217 -1.04 -17.70 0.60
CA SER A 217 0.38 -17.34 0.74
C SER A 217 1.32 -18.56 0.79
N HIS A 218 0.83 -19.74 1.21
CA HIS A 218 1.67 -20.93 1.41
C HIS A 218 1.50 -22.00 0.33
N ALA A 219 0.38 -22.02 -0.39
CA ALA A 219 0.17 -22.98 -1.46
C ALA A 219 1.14 -22.77 -2.63
N PRO A 220 1.55 -23.84 -3.34
CA PRO A 220 2.44 -23.72 -4.50
C PRO A 220 1.75 -23.11 -5.73
N ASP A 221 0.46 -23.38 -5.90
CA ASP A 221 -0.35 -23.00 -7.06
C ASP A 221 -1.84 -22.86 -6.69
N LEU A 222 -2.62 -22.25 -7.58
CA LEU A 222 -4.06 -22.03 -7.43
C LEU A 222 -4.85 -23.33 -7.28
N ILE A 223 -4.45 -24.37 -8.02
CA ILE A 223 -5.16 -25.65 -8.06
C ILE A 223 -5.11 -26.34 -6.70
N THR A 224 -3.96 -26.28 -6.04
CA THR A 224 -3.72 -26.84 -4.71
C THR A 224 -4.36 -26.00 -3.62
N ALA A 225 -4.34 -24.67 -3.77
CA ALA A 225 -4.91 -23.74 -2.80
C ALA A 225 -6.45 -23.83 -2.74
N ARG A 226 -7.10 -23.77 -3.90
CA ARG A 226 -8.54 -23.55 -4.03
C ARG A 226 -9.44 -24.51 -3.23
N PRO A 227 -9.19 -25.83 -3.17
CA PRO A 227 -10.02 -26.76 -2.40
C PRO A 227 -10.08 -26.45 -0.90
N HIS A 228 -9.09 -25.73 -0.37
CA HIS A 228 -8.96 -25.45 1.05
C HIS A 228 -9.53 -24.08 1.46
N ILE A 229 -10.07 -23.32 0.51
CA ILE A 229 -10.57 -21.96 0.73
C ILE A 229 -11.99 -22.01 1.31
N ARG A 230 -12.20 -21.21 2.36
CA ARG A 230 -13.47 -21.09 3.08
C ARG A 230 -14.24 -19.87 2.62
N LYS A 231 -15.57 -19.97 2.57
CA LYS A 231 -16.43 -18.84 2.26
C LYS A 231 -16.54 -17.91 3.46
N VAL A 232 -16.21 -16.63 3.29
CA VAL A 232 -16.46 -15.60 4.31
C VAL A 232 -17.93 -15.20 4.28
N ILE A 233 -18.62 -15.34 5.42
CA ILE A 233 -20.07 -15.09 5.52
C ILE A 233 -20.34 -13.62 5.87
N GLY A 234 -21.25 -12.98 5.14
CA GLY A 234 -21.67 -11.60 5.37
C GLY A 234 -20.77 -10.55 4.73
N SER A 235 -20.89 -9.30 5.18
CA SER A 235 -20.10 -8.19 4.66
C SER A 235 -18.62 -8.34 5.03
N ARG A 236 -17.75 -8.15 4.04
CA ARG A 236 -16.28 -8.04 4.24
C ARG A 236 -15.85 -6.65 4.73
N LEU A 237 -16.73 -5.66 4.62
CA LEU A 237 -16.49 -4.30 5.08
C LEU A 237 -16.83 -4.17 6.56
N SER A 238 -16.04 -3.35 7.27
CA SER A 238 -16.24 -3.06 8.69
C SER A 238 -17.56 -2.34 8.93
N GLN A 239 -18.14 -2.57 10.11
CA GLN A 239 -19.38 -1.91 10.50
C GLN A 239 -19.22 -0.38 10.51
N LYS A 240 -18.07 0.10 11.00
CA LYS A 240 -17.66 1.52 10.96
C LYS A 240 -17.78 2.12 9.56
N TYR A 241 -17.24 1.42 8.54
CA TYR A 241 -17.29 1.89 7.15
C TYR A 241 -18.72 1.89 6.60
N LEU A 242 -19.50 0.83 6.87
CA LEU A 242 -20.89 0.74 6.41
C LEU A 242 -21.76 1.86 6.99
N ASP A 243 -21.60 2.17 8.28
CA ASP A 243 -22.38 3.20 8.95
C ASP A 243 -21.98 4.61 8.49
N ALA A 244 -20.68 4.87 8.32
CA ALA A 244 -20.17 6.11 7.74
C ALA A 244 -20.67 6.35 6.29
N ARG A 245 -20.90 5.28 5.52
CA ARG A 245 -21.46 5.37 4.16
C ARG A 245 -22.96 5.60 4.17
N LYS A 246 -23.70 4.93 5.07
CA LYS A 246 -25.15 5.13 5.22
C LYS A 246 -25.47 6.57 5.61
N SER A 247 -24.74 7.14 6.57
CA SER A 247 -24.95 8.52 7.02
C SER A 247 -24.74 9.56 5.91
N LYS A 248 -23.75 9.34 5.03
CA LYS A 248 -23.50 10.18 3.83
C LYS A 248 -24.58 10.06 2.76
N THR A 249 -25.26 8.92 2.69
CA THR A 249 -26.33 8.71 1.70
C THR A 249 -27.65 9.28 2.20
N SER A 250 -27.90 9.22 3.52
CA SER A 250 -29.12 9.76 4.15
C SER A 250 -29.15 11.28 4.29
N SER A 251 -28.02 11.98 4.12
CA SER A 251 -27.94 13.44 4.21
C SER A 251 -28.22 14.17 2.89
N SER A 252 -28.65 13.47 1.84
CA SER A 252 -29.19 14.11 0.63
C SER A 252 -30.64 14.56 0.90
N PRO A 253 -30.99 15.85 0.81
CA PRO A 253 -32.37 16.28 0.96
C PRO A 253 -33.20 15.64 -0.15
N ALA A 254 -34.27 14.96 0.25
CA ALA A 254 -35.25 14.41 -0.67
C ALA A 254 -35.78 15.56 -1.54
N PHE A 255 -35.38 15.60 -2.81
CA PHE A 255 -36.08 16.42 -3.80
C PHE A 255 -37.51 15.88 -3.87
N HIS A 256 -38.46 16.69 -3.39
CA HIS A 256 -39.89 16.50 -3.60
C HIS A 256 -40.13 16.25 -5.09
N LEU A 257 -40.54 15.04 -5.44
CA LEU A 257 -41.08 14.71 -6.74
C LEU A 257 -42.46 15.38 -6.86
N SER A 258 -42.53 16.47 -7.64
CA SER A 258 -43.80 16.97 -8.15
C SER A 258 -44.37 15.96 -9.16
N PRO A 259 -45.68 15.62 -9.10
CA PRO A 259 -46.27 14.67 -10.03
C PRO A 259 -46.36 15.26 -11.43
N VAL A 260 -45.74 14.59 -12.40
CA VAL A 260 -45.79 14.94 -13.84
C VAL A 260 -47.09 14.40 -14.44
N ALA A 261 -47.81 15.28 -15.14
CA ALA A 261 -49.02 14.98 -15.91
C ALA A 261 -48.72 14.11 -17.17
N PRO A 262 -49.69 13.33 -17.69
CA PRO A 262 -49.43 12.34 -18.72
C PRO A 262 -49.31 12.98 -20.12
N SER A 263 -48.29 12.56 -20.88
CA SER A 263 -48.12 12.90 -22.30
C SER A 263 -48.49 11.74 -23.23
N THR A 264 -49.02 12.10 -24.39
CA THR A 264 -49.48 11.27 -25.50
C THR A 264 -48.33 10.65 -26.33
N PRO A 265 -48.59 9.61 -27.15
CA PRO A 265 -47.53 8.80 -27.76
C PRO A 265 -47.09 9.30 -29.13
N ARG A 266 -45.79 9.22 -29.44
CA ARG A 266 -45.27 9.21 -30.82
C ARG A 266 -43.97 8.43 -30.95
N SER A 267 -43.88 7.71 -32.07
CA SER A 267 -42.96 6.61 -32.41
C SER A 267 -41.58 7.07 -32.98
N PRO A 268 -40.75 6.21 -33.62
CA PRO A 268 -39.38 5.91 -33.17
C PRO A 268 -38.26 6.44 -34.09
N HIS A 269 -37.02 6.21 -33.66
CA HIS A 269 -35.73 6.40 -34.35
C HIS A 269 -35.06 7.79 -34.24
N SER A 270 -33.98 7.85 -33.44
CA SER A 270 -32.69 8.35 -33.93
C SER A 270 -31.54 7.79 -33.08
N GLN A 271 -30.45 7.45 -33.74
CA GLN A 271 -29.24 6.85 -33.21
C GLN A 271 -28.44 7.88 -32.40
N SER A 272 -28.05 7.56 -31.17
CA SER A 272 -27.11 8.39 -30.40
C SER A 272 -25.66 8.00 -30.72
N SER A 273 -24.96 8.90 -31.40
CA SER A 273 -23.51 8.87 -31.56
C SER A 273 -22.83 9.09 -30.21
N MET A 274 -21.99 8.14 -29.80
CA MET A 274 -21.10 8.28 -28.64
C MET A 274 -20.07 9.40 -28.89
N HIS A 275 -20.24 10.55 -28.24
CA HIS A 275 -19.18 11.55 -28.16
C HIS A 275 -18.06 11.03 -27.27
N THR A 276 -16.92 10.72 -27.89
CA THR A 276 -15.69 10.36 -27.21
C THR A 276 -14.99 11.65 -26.76
N ILE A 277 -15.10 12.01 -25.49
CA ILE A 277 -14.29 13.10 -24.90
C ILE A 277 -12.85 12.58 -24.84
N SER A 278 -12.02 13.05 -25.78
CA SER A 278 -10.65 12.55 -26.01
C SER A 278 -9.56 13.35 -25.29
N GLU A 279 -9.91 14.23 -24.34
CA GLU A 279 -8.90 14.98 -23.58
C GLU A 279 -9.03 14.77 -22.07
N PHE A 280 -8.02 14.07 -21.53
CA PHE A 280 -7.78 13.89 -20.10
C PHE A 280 -6.68 14.89 -19.69
N THR A 281 -7.07 16.07 -19.22
CA THR A 281 -6.15 17.17 -18.82
C THR A 281 -5.55 16.99 -17.42
N ALA A 282 -5.73 15.83 -16.78
CA ALA A 282 -5.29 15.58 -15.40
C ALA A 282 -3.76 15.41 -15.22
N PHE A 283 -2.97 15.42 -16.30
CA PHE A 283 -1.51 15.20 -16.24
C PHE A 283 -0.67 16.22 -17.05
N GLN A 284 -1.24 17.32 -17.52
CA GLN A 284 -0.44 18.39 -18.14
C GLN A 284 0.08 19.34 -17.07
N ALA A 285 1.39 19.28 -16.82
CA ALA A 285 2.10 20.36 -16.15
C ALA A 285 1.94 21.63 -16.99
N ARG A 286 1.40 22.71 -16.40
CA ARG A 286 1.35 24.02 -17.07
C ARG A 286 2.78 24.48 -17.37
N PRO A 287 3.09 24.94 -18.60
CA PRO A 287 4.37 25.56 -18.89
C PRO A 287 4.52 26.82 -18.03
N GLY A 288 5.46 26.83 -17.07
CA GLY A 288 5.74 28.03 -16.28
C GLY A 288 6.14 27.83 -14.80
N MET A 289 6.04 26.64 -14.22
CA MET A 289 6.57 26.43 -12.86
C MET A 289 8.08 26.22 -12.88
N ARG A 290 8.83 27.31 -12.73
CA ARG A 290 10.25 27.30 -12.39
C ARG A 290 10.41 26.98 -10.91
N PHE A 291 11.18 25.95 -10.58
CA PHE A 291 11.73 25.79 -9.23
C PHE A 291 12.81 26.87 -9.04
N ALA A 292 12.57 27.78 -8.12
CA ALA A 292 13.59 28.66 -7.55
C ALA A 292 13.43 28.58 -6.03
N GLN A 293 14.34 27.88 -5.35
CA GLN A 293 15.30 28.51 -4.44
C GLN A 293 16.21 27.43 -3.81
N GLU A 294 17.51 27.54 -4.10
CA GLU A 294 18.58 26.92 -3.33
C GLU A 294 18.73 27.59 -1.95
N PRO A 295 19.25 26.86 -0.94
CA PRO A 295 19.54 27.39 0.38
C PRO A 295 20.79 28.27 0.35
N LYS A 296 20.68 29.49 0.89
CA LYS A 296 21.86 30.31 1.18
C LYS A 296 22.56 29.76 2.42
N SER A 297 23.79 29.31 2.21
CA SER A 297 24.81 29.11 3.24
C SER A 297 25.36 30.47 3.67
N ASP A 298 25.08 30.90 4.91
CA ASP A 298 25.84 31.98 5.55
C ASP A 298 26.89 31.38 6.48
N THR A 299 28.10 31.26 5.95
CA THR A 299 29.34 31.23 6.72
C THR A 299 29.66 32.65 7.20
N GLN A 300 29.50 32.92 8.49
CA GLN A 300 30.29 33.95 9.17
C GLN A 300 30.99 33.33 10.37
N ALA A 301 32.30 33.16 10.22
CA ALA A 301 33.25 33.03 11.31
C ALA A 301 33.53 34.43 11.90
N LEU A 302 33.68 34.52 13.23
CA LEU A 302 34.46 35.49 14.02
C LEU A 302 34.26 35.07 15.50
N SER A 303 35.21 34.35 16.11
CA SER A 303 36.40 34.83 16.83
C SER A 303 36.16 35.09 18.32
N ALA A 304 37.08 34.55 19.11
CA ALA A 304 37.14 34.53 20.57
C ALA A 304 37.43 35.89 21.25
N GLN A 305 37.46 35.84 22.59
CA GLN A 305 37.73 36.91 23.59
C GLN A 305 36.51 37.80 23.92
N GLY A 306 36.21 38.14 25.17
CA GLY A 306 36.85 37.88 26.45
C GLY A 306 36.01 38.52 27.57
N TYR A 307 36.39 38.19 28.81
CA TYR A 307 35.85 38.64 30.09
C TYR A 307 35.30 40.09 30.15
N ARG A 308 34.18 40.27 30.87
CA ARG A 308 34.08 41.21 32.00
C ARG A 308 32.84 40.97 32.87
N GLN A 309 33.11 40.91 34.18
CA GLN A 309 32.16 41.01 35.28
C GLN A 309 31.61 42.44 35.38
N SER A 310 30.36 42.57 35.82
CA SER A 310 29.97 43.60 36.81
C SER A 310 28.64 43.21 37.45
N ALA A 311 28.65 43.27 38.77
CA ALA A 311 27.55 43.01 39.69
C ALA A 311 26.54 44.18 39.76
N SER A 312 25.37 43.86 40.35
CA SER A 312 24.64 44.59 41.40
C SER A 312 23.20 45.02 41.06
N ASN A 313 22.29 44.55 41.92
CA ASN A 313 20.98 45.10 42.34
C ASN A 313 19.84 45.03 41.29
N ASP A 314 18.56 44.82 41.58
CA ASP A 314 17.69 44.95 42.77
C ASP A 314 16.41 44.12 42.45
N MET A 315 15.86 43.33 43.38
CA MET A 315 14.60 43.56 44.14
C MET A 315 13.29 43.57 43.30
N ASP A 316 12.46 42.58 43.63
CA ASP A 316 10.98 42.55 43.73
C ASP A 316 10.11 42.92 42.50
N ASP A 317 9.33 41.94 42.02
CA ASP A 317 7.88 42.00 42.18
C ASP A 317 7.23 40.61 41.92
N ASP A 318 6.43 40.19 42.90
CA ASP A 318 5.57 39.02 42.87
C ASP A 318 4.37 39.28 41.96
N ASP A 319 4.23 38.53 40.87
CA ASP A 319 2.97 38.38 40.16
C ASP A 319 2.71 36.89 39.88
N ASP A 320 1.85 36.31 40.70
CA ASP A 320 1.22 35.01 40.53
C ASP A 320 0.33 34.99 39.28
N ALA A 321 0.93 34.79 38.10
CA ALA A 321 0.21 34.48 36.88
C ALA A 321 0.11 32.95 36.72
N PHE A 322 -1.04 32.43 37.13
CA PHE A 322 -1.50 31.04 36.95
C PHE A 322 -1.58 30.69 35.44
N SER A 323 -0.44 30.38 34.83
CA SER A 323 -0.34 29.94 33.44
C SER A 323 -0.91 28.53 33.34
N TYR A 324 -2.05 28.41 32.66
CA TYR A 324 -2.53 27.14 32.12
C TYR A 324 -1.36 26.43 31.44
N TYR A 325 -0.98 25.26 31.96
CA TYR A 325 -0.12 24.34 31.24
C TYR A 325 -0.92 23.88 30.00
N GLU A 326 -0.76 24.60 28.89
CA GLU A 326 -0.94 23.95 27.59
C GLU A 326 0.15 22.88 27.48
N PRO A 327 -0.20 21.61 27.22
CA PRO A 327 0.82 20.63 26.95
C PRO A 327 1.48 21.02 25.62
N VAL A 328 2.74 21.46 25.72
CA VAL A 328 3.66 21.63 24.61
C VAL A 328 3.70 20.31 23.83
N LYS A 329 2.93 20.23 22.74
CA LYS A 329 3.04 19.17 21.74
C LYS A 329 4.24 19.46 20.85
N ASP A 330 5.43 19.36 21.41
CA ASP A 330 6.66 19.32 20.62
C ASP A 330 7.53 18.16 21.12
N THR A 331 7.11 16.95 20.78
CA THR A 331 8.05 15.86 20.54
C THR A 331 8.62 16.05 19.14
N PRO A 332 9.92 16.33 18.97
CA PRO A 332 10.50 16.53 17.65
C PRO A 332 10.91 15.17 17.06
N THR A 333 10.00 14.35 16.52
CA THR A 333 10.46 13.05 15.94
C THR A 333 9.60 12.36 14.88
N ALA A 334 8.38 12.78 14.56
CA ALA A 334 7.61 12.15 13.47
C ALA A 334 7.23 13.17 12.39
N ARG A 335 7.82 13.03 11.20
CA ARG A 335 7.33 13.74 10.01
C ARG A 335 6.12 12.99 9.48
N GLU A 336 4.94 13.39 9.93
CA GLU A 336 3.68 12.83 9.47
C GLU A 336 2.97 13.81 8.54
N VAL A 337 2.57 13.32 7.37
CA VAL A 337 1.77 14.06 6.39
C VAL A 337 0.44 13.36 6.21
N HIS A 338 -0.64 14.07 6.49
CA HIS A 338 -2.01 13.59 6.35
C HIS A 338 -2.61 14.07 5.03
N TYR A 339 -3.32 13.18 4.36
CA TYR A 339 -4.14 13.48 3.20
C TYR A 339 -5.53 12.93 3.41
N THR A 340 -6.52 13.75 3.05
CA THR A 340 -7.93 13.38 3.14
C THR A 340 -8.48 13.23 1.73
N GLY A 341 -9.04 12.07 1.45
CA GLY A 341 -9.75 11.80 0.21
C GLY A 341 -11.06 12.58 0.11
N ASP A 342 -11.58 12.72 -1.11
CA ASP A 342 -12.82 13.43 -1.40
C ASP A 342 -14.03 12.81 -0.68
N ASP A 343 -13.93 11.53 -0.36
CA ASP A 343 -14.90 10.76 0.41
C ASP A 343 -14.59 10.71 1.91
N GLY A 344 -13.62 11.48 2.38
CA GLY A 344 -13.19 11.54 3.78
C GLY A 344 -12.30 10.38 4.23
N GLN A 345 -11.84 9.50 3.32
CA GLN A 345 -10.84 8.49 3.67
C GLN A 345 -9.54 9.17 4.13
N LEU A 346 -8.97 8.72 5.24
CA LEU A 346 -7.71 9.24 5.75
C LEU A 346 -6.53 8.37 5.29
N PHE A 347 -5.51 9.03 4.78
CA PHE A 347 -4.21 8.46 4.44
C PHE A 347 -3.13 9.27 5.15
N ALA A 348 -2.23 8.58 5.84
CA ALA A 348 -1.08 9.19 6.48
C ALA A 348 0.20 8.55 5.95
N TYR A 349 1.17 9.40 5.64
CA TYR A 349 2.53 9.01 5.38
C TYR A 349 3.39 9.48 6.54
N ARG A 350 3.97 8.54 7.27
CA ARG A 350 4.75 8.83 8.46
C ARG A 350 6.17 8.32 8.33
N GLU A 351 7.12 9.08 8.84
CA GLU A 351 8.49 8.62 9.10
C GLU A 351 8.63 8.46 10.62
N ASP A 352 8.72 7.20 11.07
CA ASP A 352 8.73 6.82 12.48
C ASP A 352 9.65 5.61 12.68
N GLN A 353 9.86 5.19 13.92
CA GLN A 353 10.56 3.95 14.26
C GLN A 353 9.94 2.77 13.51
N ILE A 354 10.81 1.87 13.04
CA ILE A 354 10.37 0.69 12.30
C ILE A 354 9.38 -0.15 13.11
N SER A 355 8.23 -0.45 12.53
CA SER A 355 7.22 -1.30 13.19
C SER A 355 7.58 -2.78 13.11
N LEU A 356 7.04 -3.59 14.04
CA LEU A 356 7.21 -5.05 14.00
C LEU A 356 6.72 -5.66 12.67
N ASN A 357 5.62 -5.14 12.11
CA ASN A 357 5.12 -5.60 10.81
C ASN A 357 6.10 -5.31 9.68
N GLN A 358 6.76 -4.15 9.70
CA GLN A 358 7.81 -3.81 8.74
C GLN A 358 9.04 -4.71 8.92
N ALA A 359 9.45 -5.00 10.15
CA ALA A 359 10.54 -5.93 10.43
C ALA A 359 10.22 -7.36 9.93
N LYS A 360 8.99 -7.85 10.12
CA LYS A 360 8.52 -9.14 9.56
C LYS A 360 8.62 -9.18 8.05
N ARG A 361 8.17 -8.12 7.37
CA ARG A 361 8.26 -7.99 5.91
C ARG A 361 9.71 -7.97 5.44
N LEU A 362 10.58 -7.23 6.12
CA LEU A 362 12.01 -7.17 5.83
C LEU A 362 12.70 -8.52 6.01
N ALA A 363 12.36 -9.26 7.08
CA ALA A 363 12.89 -10.60 7.31
C ALA A 363 12.47 -11.57 6.20
N LEU A 364 11.17 -11.57 5.86
CA LEU A 364 10.62 -12.40 4.80
C LEU A 364 11.27 -12.11 3.43
N GLN A 365 11.42 -10.83 3.08
CA GLN A 365 12.12 -10.41 1.86
C GLN A 365 13.59 -10.81 1.84
N SER A 366 14.24 -10.80 3.01
CA SER A 366 15.64 -11.17 3.10
C SER A 366 15.86 -12.65 2.82
N VAL A 367 14.90 -13.48 3.21
CA VAL A 367 14.93 -14.92 2.96
C VAL A 367 14.58 -15.26 1.52
N SER A 368 13.55 -14.61 0.94
CA SER A 368 13.06 -14.97 -0.39
C SER A 368 14.03 -14.64 -1.53
N ARG A 369 14.89 -13.63 -1.38
CA ARG A 369 15.82 -13.18 -2.44
C ARG A 369 17.04 -14.08 -2.65
N ILE A 370 17.29 -15.02 -1.74
CA ILE A 370 18.49 -15.87 -1.75
C ILE A 370 18.15 -17.36 -1.87
N SER A 371 16.86 -17.71 -1.80
CA SER A 371 16.34 -19.03 -2.21
C SER A 371 16.35 -19.16 -3.73
#